data_AF-A0A938G778-F1
#
_entry.id   AF-A0A938G778-F1
#
_cell.length_a   1.000
_cell.length_b   1.000
_cell.length_c   1.000
_cell.angle_alpha   90.00
_cell.angle_beta   90.00
_cell.angle_gamma   90.00
#
_symmetry.space_group_name_H-M   'P 1'
#
loop_
_entity.id
_entity.type
_entity.pdbx_description
1 polymer ?
#
loop_
_entity_poly.entity_id
_entity_poly.type
_entity_poly.pdbx_seq_one_letter_code
_entity_poly.pdbx_strand_id
1 'polypeptide(L)'
;MTAARTRLGLSPADSLTWALHTLIVAVLIWNHEPWRDELQAWSIAIASGNPFDLLPNTRLEGRPPGWQLLLWPFAQVITSVRMMQAVTLVVGSVAAWWWLRRSALGWWLKAVAMFGFLFTGGYLVHSRDYVLSFLVLVAATAVYERRGASMRLAVVLCALAWVNAFSLAMAAAF
;
A
#
# COMPACT_ATOMS: atom_id res chain seq x y z
N MET A 1 -9.97 12.72 24.25
CA MET A 1 -9.17 12.79 23.02
C MET A 1 -7.70 12.94 23.42
N THR A 2 -7.01 11.82 23.58
CA THR A 2 -5.59 11.79 23.96
C THR A 2 -4.77 12.30 22.78
N ALA A 3 -3.97 13.34 23.00
CA ALA A 3 -3.11 13.93 21.97
C ALA A 3 -2.30 12.84 21.27
N ALA A 4 -2.50 12.67 19.97
CA ALA A 4 -1.72 11.75 19.15
C ALA A 4 -0.25 12.15 19.30
N ARG A 5 0.51 11.31 20.01
CA ARG A 5 1.95 11.51 20.21
C ARG A 5 2.61 11.51 18.84
N THR A 6 2.90 12.67 18.30
CA THR A 6 3.73 12.84 17.10
C THR A 6 5.18 12.54 17.47
N ARG A 7 5.50 11.27 17.74
CA ARG A 7 6.90 10.82 17.82
C ARG A 7 7.53 11.08 16.45
N LEU A 8 8.74 11.63 16.42
CA LEU A 8 9.48 11.88 15.18
C LEU A 8 9.88 10.56 14.49
N GLY A 9 10.05 9.47 15.25
CA GLY A 9 10.37 8.13 14.74
C GLY A 9 9.65 7.00 15.50
N LEU A 10 10.00 5.77 15.15
CA LEU A 10 9.52 4.54 15.79
C LEU A 10 10.14 4.34 17.18
N SER A 11 9.44 3.65 18.07
CA SER A 11 10.06 3.16 19.30
C SER A 11 11.11 2.09 18.97
N PRO A 12 12.09 1.79 19.84
CA PRO A 12 13.08 0.74 19.55
C PRO A 12 12.45 -0.63 19.20
N ALA A 13 11.37 -1.00 19.90
CA ALA A 13 10.61 -2.22 19.63
C ALA A 13 9.89 -2.19 18.27
N ASP A 14 9.27 -1.05 17.93
CA ASP A 14 8.61 -0.88 16.62
C ASP A 14 9.65 -0.84 15.48
N SER A 15 10.82 -0.22 15.69
CA SER A 15 11.92 -0.18 14.73
C SER A 15 12.46 -1.59 14.44
N LEU A 16 12.67 -2.39 15.50
CA LEU A 16 13.11 -3.77 15.35
C LEU A 16 12.05 -4.62 14.63
N THR A 17 10.78 -4.44 15.02
CA THR A 17 9.65 -5.14 14.38
C THR A 17 9.59 -4.81 12.89
N TRP A 18 9.67 -3.52 12.53
CA TRP A 18 9.65 -3.06 11.15
C TRP A 18 10.82 -3.61 10.33
N ALA A 19 12.03 -3.55 10.88
CA ALA A 19 13.25 -4.00 10.19
C ALA A 19 13.23 -5.52 9.94
N LEU A 20 12.90 -6.32 10.96
CA LEU A 20 12.80 -7.77 10.84
C LEU A 20 11.67 -8.18 9.89
N HIS A 21 10.51 -7.54 10.01
CA HIS A 21 9.37 -7.81 9.13
C HIS A 21 9.71 -7.49 7.67
N THR A 22 10.30 -6.32 7.41
CA THR A 22 10.72 -5.91 6.06
C THR A 22 11.76 -6.87 5.48
N LEU A 23 12.72 -7.34 6.29
CA LEU A 23 13.72 -8.32 5.84
C LEU A 23 13.06 -9.65 5.46
N ILE A 24 12.13 -10.14 6.29
CA ILE A 24 11.38 -11.37 5.99
C ILE A 24 10.57 -11.19 4.70
N VAL A 25 9.83 -10.08 4.56
CA VAL A 25 9.07 -9.78 3.34
C VAL A 25 10.00 -9.71 2.12
N ALA A 26 11.17 -9.09 2.23
CA ALA A 26 12.12 -9.01 1.12
C ALA A 26 12.59 -10.41 0.67
N VAL A 27 12.83 -11.33 1.60
CA VAL A 27 13.15 -12.73 1.28
C VAL A 27 11.95 -13.44 0.66
N LEU A 28 10.76 -13.28 1.23
CA LEU A 28 9.55 -13.94 0.74
C LEU A 28 9.17 -13.45 -0.67
N ILE A 29 9.13 -12.14 -0.89
CA ILE A 29 8.79 -11.58 -2.20
C ILE A 29 9.82 -11.92 -3.27
N TRP A 30 11.10 -12.06 -2.90
CA TRP A 30 12.15 -12.49 -3.84
C TRP A 30 11.96 -13.92 -4.34
N ASN A 31 11.39 -14.79 -3.49
CA ASN A 31 11.08 -16.18 -3.81
C ASN A 31 9.61 -16.38 -4.23
N HIS A 32 8.81 -15.32 -4.23
CA HIS A 32 7.39 -15.37 -4.56
C HIS A 32 7.21 -15.50 -6.07
N GLU A 33 6.47 -16.53 -6.48
CA GLU A 33 6.00 -16.68 -7.85
C GLU A 33 4.72 -15.84 -8.02
N PRO A 34 4.75 -14.78 -8.84
CA PRO A 34 3.61 -13.87 -8.96
C PRO A 34 2.37 -14.58 -9.49
N TRP A 35 1.24 -14.29 -8.87
CA TRP A 35 -0.04 -14.83 -9.29
C TRP A 35 -0.50 -14.20 -10.60
N ARG A 36 -1.42 -14.89 -11.28
CA ARG A 36 -1.99 -14.44 -12.56
C ARG A 36 -2.46 -12.99 -12.51
N ASP A 37 -3.13 -12.58 -11.45
CA ASP A 37 -3.70 -11.26 -11.32
C ASP A 37 -2.67 -10.17 -10.98
N GLU A 38 -1.55 -10.52 -10.32
CA GLU A 38 -0.38 -9.65 -10.21
C GLU A 38 0.24 -9.41 -11.59
N LEU A 39 0.46 -10.48 -12.35
CA LEU A 39 1.01 -10.40 -13.71
C LEU A 39 0.09 -9.64 -14.66
N GLN A 40 -1.22 -9.77 -14.51
CA GLN A 40 -2.20 -9.04 -15.31
C GLN A 40 -2.09 -7.53 -15.06
N ALA A 41 -2.06 -7.10 -13.80
CA ALA A 41 -1.91 -5.68 -13.45
C ALA A 41 -0.58 -5.11 -13.99
N TRP A 42 0.51 -5.88 -13.89
CA TRP A 42 1.81 -5.50 -14.43
C TRP A 42 1.80 -5.40 -15.96
N SER A 43 1.20 -6.39 -16.64
CA SER A 43 1.12 -6.42 -18.11
C SER A 43 0.32 -5.23 -18.65
N ILE A 44 -0.76 -4.83 -17.96
CA ILE A 44 -1.52 -3.62 -18.32
C ILE A 44 -0.66 -2.36 -18.17
N ALA A 45 0.12 -2.26 -17.09
CA ALA A 45 1.02 -1.12 -16.89
C ALA A 45 2.09 -1.04 -17.99
N ILE A 46 2.66 -2.17 -18.40
CA ILE A 46 3.62 -2.25 -19.52
C ILE A 46 2.96 -1.87 -20.85
N ALA A 47 1.78 -2.41 -21.13
CA ALA A 47 1.10 -2.24 -22.42
C ALA A 47 0.49 -0.84 -22.62
N SER A 48 0.44 -0.01 -21.57
CA SER A 48 -0.14 1.33 -21.62
C SER A 48 0.92 2.37 -22.00
N GLY A 49 0.80 2.98 -23.17
CA GLY A 49 1.78 3.93 -23.69
C GLY A 49 1.75 5.29 -22.97
N ASN A 50 0.62 5.64 -22.38
CA ASN A 50 0.48 6.80 -21.50
C ASN A 50 -0.45 6.48 -20.31
N PRO A 51 -0.49 7.32 -19.26
CA PRO A 51 -1.32 7.06 -18.09
C PRO A 51 -2.84 6.99 -18.37
N PHE A 52 -3.33 7.65 -19.41
CA PHE A 52 -4.75 7.63 -19.76
C PHE A 52 -5.16 6.32 -20.43
N ASP A 53 -4.22 5.60 -21.07
CA ASP A 53 -4.47 4.27 -21.66
C ASP A 53 -4.80 3.23 -20.60
N LEU A 54 -4.45 3.48 -19.33
CA LEU A 54 -4.80 2.58 -18.22
C LEU A 54 -6.31 2.41 -18.08
N LEU A 55 -7.11 3.46 -18.33
CA LEU A 55 -8.57 3.41 -18.22
C LEU A 55 -9.21 2.39 -19.17
N PRO A 56 -8.99 2.45 -20.50
CA PRO A 56 -9.53 1.44 -21.41
C PRO A 56 -8.86 0.07 -21.21
N ASN A 57 -7.62 0.00 -20.73
CA ASN A 57 -6.90 -1.26 -20.53
C ASN A 57 -7.32 -2.01 -19.26
N THR A 58 -7.80 -1.33 -18.21
CA THR A 58 -8.34 -1.97 -17.00
C THR A 58 -9.85 -2.21 -17.04
N ARG A 59 -10.54 -1.88 -18.15
CA ARG A 59 -12.01 -1.97 -18.25
C ARG A 59 -12.59 -3.34 -17.90
N LEU A 60 -11.85 -4.41 -18.17
CA LEU A 60 -12.27 -5.80 -17.91
C LEU A 60 -11.89 -6.29 -16.51
N GLU A 61 -11.12 -5.52 -15.73
CA GLU A 61 -10.76 -5.91 -14.37
C GLU A 61 -11.89 -5.68 -13.36
N GLY A 62 -12.86 -4.83 -13.69
CA GLY A 62 -13.93 -4.44 -12.75
C GLY A 62 -13.44 -3.57 -11.58
N ARG A 63 -12.24 -2.99 -11.67
CA ARG A 63 -11.65 -2.10 -10.65
C ARG A 63 -10.96 -0.89 -11.28
N PRO A 64 -10.90 0.26 -10.60
CA PRO A 64 -10.19 1.43 -11.13
C PRO A 64 -8.67 1.20 -11.17
N PRO A 65 -7.93 1.90 -12.06
CA PRO A 65 -6.51 1.62 -12.32
C PRO A 65 -5.56 2.24 -11.28
N GLY A 66 -5.95 2.39 -10.01
CA GLY A 66 -5.12 3.08 -9.01
C GLY A 66 -3.76 2.42 -8.78
N TRP A 67 -3.72 1.09 -8.73
CA TRP A 67 -2.48 0.32 -8.61
C TRP A 67 -1.64 0.37 -9.88
N GLN A 68 -2.26 0.18 -11.04
CA GLN A 68 -1.56 0.24 -12.32
C GLN A 68 -1.01 1.63 -12.62
N LEU A 69 -1.70 2.69 -12.18
CA LEU A 69 -1.21 4.07 -12.29
C LEU A 69 0.09 4.28 -11.50
N LEU A 70 0.19 3.69 -10.31
CA LEU A 70 1.44 3.71 -9.53
C LEU A 70 2.55 2.88 -10.18
N LEU A 71 2.21 1.72 -10.77
CA LEU A 71 3.17 0.84 -11.42
C LEU A 71 3.66 1.37 -12.78
N TRP A 72 2.80 2.09 -13.51
CA TRP A 72 3.03 2.56 -14.87
C TRP A 72 4.40 3.24 -15.09
N PRO A 73 4.81 4.26 -14.31
CA PRO A 73 6.09 4.93 -14.57
C PRO A 73 7.29 3.99 -14.42
N PHE A 74 7.20 2.98 -13.55
CA PHE A 74 8.25 1.97 -13.39
C PHE A 74 8.25 0.95 -14.53
N ALA A 75 7.06 0.55 -14.98
CA ALA A 75 6.88 -0.35 -16.12
C ALA A 75 7.44 0.23 -17.44
N GLN A 76 7.43 1.56 -17.58
CA GLN A 76 8.02 2.23 -18.75
C GLN A 76 9.55 2.19 -18.78
N VAL A 77 10.20 1.96 -17.64
CA VAL A 77 11.68 1.92 -17.54
C VAL A 77 12.19 0.49 -17.42
N ILE A 78 11.53 -0.35 -16.61
CA ILE A 78 11.93 -1.74 -16.36
C ILE A 78 10.68 -2.62 -16.46
N THR A 79 10.66 -3.51 -17.45
CA THR A 79 9.54 -4.43 -17.72
C THR A 79 9.61 -5.73 -16.91
N SER A 80 10.71 -5.98 -16.20
CA SER A 80 10.88 -7.15 -15.34
C SER A 80 9.85 -7.14 -14.20
N VAL A 81 9.23 -8.29 -13.95
CA VAL A 81 8.28 -8.48 -12.84
C VAL A 81 8.91 -8.17 -11.47
N ARG A 82 10.25 -8.29 -11.36
CA ARG A 82 10.99 -7.89 -10.16
C ARG A 82 10.83 -6.41 -9.83
N MET A 83 10.58 -5.55 -10.82
CA MET A 83 10.30 -4.14 -10.59
C MET A 83 8.96 -3.94 -9.87
N MET A 84 7.90 -4.64 -10.30
CA MET A 84 6.62 -4.61 -9.58
C MET A 84 6.80 -5.05 -8.12
N GLN A 85 7.51 -6.16 -7.89
CA GLN A 85 7.80 -6.65 -6.55
C GLN A 85 8.60 -5.64 -5.72
N ALA A 86 9.60 -4.97 -6.32
CA ALA A 86 10.35 -3.91 -5.65
C ALA A 86 9.46 -2.71 -5.26
N VAL A 87 8.53 -2.29 -6.14
CA VAL A 87 7.55 -1.25 -5.84
C VAL A 87 6.65 -1.68 -4.67
N THR A 88 6.13 -2.91 -4.70
CA THR A 88 5.33 -3.47 -3.61
C THR A 88 6.08 -3.47 -2.28
N LEU A 89 7.34 -3.91 -2.26
CA LEU A 89 8.18 -3.90 -1.07
C LEU A 89 8.35 -2.48 -0.51
N VAL A 90 8.69 -1.50 -1.36
CA VAL A 90 8.87 -0.11 -0.92
C VAL A 90 7.57 0.48 -0.39
N VAL A 91 6.47 0.37 -1.13
CA VAL A 91 5.16 0.91 -0.75
C VAL A 91 4.69 0.26 0.56
N GLY A 92 4.81 -1.05 0.66
CA GLY A 92 4.43 -1.82 1.83
C GLY A 92 5.28 -1.50 3.06
N SER A 93 6.60 -1.40 2.92
CA SER A 93 7.50 -1.01 4.01
C SER A 93 7.22 0.41 4.51
N VAL A 94 6.94 1.37 3.61
CA VAL A 94 6.54 2.72 4.00
C VAL A 94 5.19 2.73 4.73
N ALA A 95 4.21 1.97 4.23
CA ALA A 95 2.90 1.84 4.87
C ALA A 95 3.01 1.23 6.27
N ALA A 96 3.78 0.14 6.41
CA ALA A 96 4.04 -0.54 7.68
C ALA A 96 4.75 0.38 8.68
N TRP A 97 5.81 1.08 8.24
CA TRP A 97 6.50 2.08 9.07
C TRP A 97 5.54 3.15 9.58
N TRP A 98 4.70 3.68 8.69
CA TRP A 98 3.78 4.75 9.03
C TRP A 98 2.69 4.26 9.99
N TRP A 99 2.16 3.07 9.76
CA TRP A 99 1.18 2.44 10.64
C TRP A 99 1.74 2.17 12.04
N LEU A 100 2.95 1.59 12.14
CA LEU A 100 3.62 1.34 13.42
C LEU A 100 3.81 2.63 14.22
N ARG A 101 4.19 3.72 13.53
CA ARG A 101 4.40 5.03 14.14
C ARG A 101 3.11 5.63 14.73
N ARG A 102 1.97 5.39 14.09
CA ARG A 102 0.69 6.03 14.42
C ARG A 102 -0.25 5.19 15.26
N SER A 103 -0.16 3.86 15.14
CA SER A 103 -1.05 2.94 15.84
C SER A 103 -0.92 3.08 17.35
N ALA A 104 -2.07 3.20 18.03
CA ALA A 104 -2.16 3.30 19.48
C ALA A 104 -2.00 1.95 20.20
N LEU A 105 -1.87 0.85 19.44
CA LEU A 105 -1.69 -0.49 19.99
C LEU A 105 -0.37 -0.63 20.76
N GLY A 106 -0.33 -1.57 21.70
CA GLY A 106 0.92 -2.00 22.32
C GLY A 106 1.86 -2.63 21.28
N TRP A 107 3.17 -2.52 21.50
CA TRP A 107 4.19 -3.01 20.55
C TRP A 107 4.04 -4.51 20.23
N TRP A 108 3.60 -5.33 21.19
CA TRP A 108 3.40 -6.76 20.99
C TRP A 108 2.23 -7.06 20.04
N LEU A 109 1.11 -6.33 20.15
CA LEU A 109 -0.02 -6.44 19.21
C LEU A 109 0.38 -5.99 17.81
N LYS A 110 1.18 -4.93 17.72
CA LYS A 110 1.74 -4.47 16.45
C LYS A 110 2.62 -5.54 15.81
N ALA A 111 3.50 -6.17 16.59
CA ALA A 111 4.35 -7.25 16.11
C ALA A 111 3.52 -8.44 15.63
N VAL A 112 2.54 -8.91 16.43
CA VAL A 112 1.63 -10.00 16.04
C VAL A 112 0.90 -9.66 14.73
N ALA A 113 0.41 -8.44 14.59
CA ALA A 113 -0.24 -7.99 13.35
C ALA A 113 0.73 -8.02 12.17
N MET A 114 1.93 -7.43 12.31
CA MET A 114 2.94 -7.37 11.25
C MET A 114 3.34 -8.75 10.76
N PHE A 115 3.73 -9.65 11.67
CA PHE A 115 4.14 -11.02 11.31
C PHE A 115 2.97 -11.94 10.96
N GLY A 116 1.73 -11.46 11.06
CA GLY A 116 0.54 -12.17 10.61
C GLY A 116 0.42 -12.23 9.09
N PHE A 117 -0.41 -13.15 8.59
CA PHE A 117 -0.61 -13.37 7.16
C PHE A 117 -1.06 -12.11 6.41
N LEU A 118 -1.97 -11.32 6.98
CA LEU A 118 -2.52 -10.13 6.29
C LEU A 118 -1.43 -9.10 5.97
N PHE A 119 -0.58 -8.76 6.94
CA PHE A 119 0.49 -7.77 6.74
C PHE A 119 1.72 -8.33 6.07
N THR A 120 1.99 -9.63 6.19
CA THR A 120 3.13 -10.26 5.51
C THR A 120 2.75 -10.69 4.11
N GLY A 121 1.90 -11.72 3.99
CA GLY A 121 1.47 -12.28 2.72
C GLY A 121 0.55 -11.32 1.97
N GLY A 122 -0.58 -10.97 2.58
CA GLY A 122 -1.68 -10.28 1.91
C GLY A 122 -1.31 -8.92 1.34
N TYR A 123 -0.71 -8.06 2.15
CA TYR A 123 -0.35 -6.70 1.74
C TYR A 123 1.07 -6.59 1.16
N LEU A 124 2.06 -7.31 1.67
CA LEU A 124 3.47 -6.97 1.41
C LEU A 124 4.22 -7.95 0.49
N VAL A 125 3.76 -9.20 0.35
CA VAL A 125 4.35 -10.18 -0.58
C VAL A 125 3.58 -10.24 -1.91
N HIS A 126 2.26 -10.27 -1.86
CA HIS A 126 1.45 -10.23 -3.09
C HIS A 126 1.37 -8.80 -3.62
N SER A 127 1.84 -8.59 -4.84
CA SER A 127 1.98 -7.30 -5.52
C SER A 127 0.64 -6.78 -6.04
N ARG A 128 -0.29 -6.58 -5.12
CA ARG A 128 -1.68 -6.22 -5.39
C ARG A 128 -2.02 -4.83 -4.86
N ASP A 129 -3.12 -4.32 -5.36
CA ASP A 129 -3.73 -3.02 -5.03
C ASP A 129 -4.01 -2.81 -3.54
N TYR A 130 -4.10 -3.88 -2.75
CA TYR A 130 -4.26 -3.80 -1.30
C TYR A 130 -3.10 -3.10 -0.59
N VAL A 131 -1.85 -3.23 -1.08
CA VAL A 131 -0.69 -2.55 -0.47
C VAL A 131 -0.81 -1.02 -0.58
N LEU A 132 -1.32 -0.56 -1.73
CA LEU A 132 -1.59 0.85 -1.97
C LEU A 132 -2.77 1.32 -1.11
N SER A 133 -3.82 0.50 -1.02
CA SER A 133 -4.98 0.76 -0.15
C SER A 133 -4.54 0.99 1.30
N PHE A 134 -3.64 0.14 1.81
CA PHE A 134 -3.08 0.25 3.15
C PHE A 134 -2.30 1.56 3.34
N LEU A 135 -1.40 1.92 2.41
CA LEU A 135 -0.64 3.17 2.49
C LEU A 135 -1.56 4.40 2.52
N VAL A 136 -2.54 4.44 1.60
CA VAL A 136 -3.42 5.61 1.45
C VAL A 136 -4.39 5.72 2.64
N LEU A 137 -4.84 4.60 3.21
CA LEU A 137 -5.66 4.62 4.43
C LEU A 137 -4.89 5.20 5.63
N VAL A 138 -3.63 4.80 5.81
CA VAL A 138 -2.77 5.39 6.84
C VAL A 138 -2.54 6.89 6.56
N ALA A 139 -2.44 7.29 5.29
CA ALA A 139 -2.37 8.71 4.92
C ALA A 139 -3.67 9.47 5.26
N ALA A 140 -4.85 8.88 5.02
CA ALA A 140 -6.14 9.49 5.31
C ALA A 140 -6.30 9.77 6.80
N THR A 141 -6.05 8.77 7.65
CA THR A 141 -6.05 8.93 9.12
C THR A 141 -5.05 10.00 9.56
N ALA A 142 -3.88 10.05 8.93
CA ALA A 142 -2.87 11.03 9.23
C ALA A 142 -3.23 12.47 8.89
N VAL A 143 -3.93 12.68 7.79
CA VAL A 143 -4.44 13.99 7.40
C VAL A 143 -5.59 14.40 8.32
N TYR A 144 -6.53 13.50 8.59
CA TYR A 144 -7.67 13.75 9.46
C TYR A 144 -7.23 14.15 10.87
N GLU A 145 -6.32 13.41 11.51
CA GLU A 145 -5.85 13.77 12.85
C GLU A 145 -5.16 15.14 12.92
N ARG A 146 -4.54 15.58 11.81
CA ARG A 146 -3.81 16.86 11.78
C ARG A 146 -4.69 18.05 11.37
N ARG A 147 -5.71 17.82 10.55
CA ARG A 147 -6.44 18.89 9.85
C ARG A 147 -7.97 18.77 9.96
N GLY A 148 -8.47 17.68 10.55
CA GLY A 148 -9.89 17.35 10.53
C GLY A 148 -10.43 17.17 9.11
N ALA A 149 -11.74 17.42 8.97
CA ALA A 149 -12.42 17.50 7.68
C ALA A 149 -11.86 18.67 6.86
N SER A 150 -11.09 18.35 5.82
CA SER A 150 -10.38 19.34 5.00
C SER A 150 -10.31 18.89 3.55
N MET A 151 -10.09 19.82 2.62
CA MET A 151 -9.91 19.50 1.20
C MET A 151 -8.78 18.48 0.97
N ARG A 152 -7.72 18.53 1.79
CA ARG A 152 -6.64 17.54 1.72
C ARG A 152 -7.11 16.14 2.08
N LEU A 153 -7.99 16.00 3.07
CA LEU A 153 -8.57 14.71 3.41
C LEU A 153 -9.45 14.22 2.25
N ALA A 154 -10.29 15.09 1.68
CA ALA A 154 -11.13 14.74 0.54
C ALA A 154 -10.30 14.21 -0.64
N VAL A 155 -9.19 14.87 -0.99
CA VAL A 155 -8.28 14.39 -2.06
C VAL A 155 -7.70 13.01 -1.73
N VAL A 156 -7.27 12.78 -0.49
CA VAL A 156 -6.72 11.48 -0.08
C VAL A 156 -7.80 10.38 -0.06
N LEU A 157 -9.03 10.71 0.34
CA LEU A 157 -10.16 9.78 0.29
C LEU A 157 -10.59 9.46 -1.15
N CYS A 158 -10.55 10.44 -2.06
CA CYS A 158 -10.74 10.19 -3.49
C CYS A 158 -9.64 9.27 -4.05
N ALA A 159 -8.38 9.49 -3.65
CA ALA A 159 -7.28 8.60 -4.02
C ALA A 159 -7.50 7.18 -3.47
N LEU A 160 -7.97 7.04 -2.23
CA LEU A 160 -8.30 5.74 -1.62
C LEU A 160 -9.43 5.05 -2.39
N ALA A 161 -10.51 5.76 -2.68
CA ALA A 161 -11.64 5.25 -3.44
C ALA A 161 -11.25 4.79 -4.85
N TRP A 162 -10.21 5.39 -5.43
CA TRP A 162 -9.69 5.03 -6.74
C TRP A 162 -8.77 3.79 -6.74
N VAL A 163 -8.48 3.16 -5.60
CA VAL A 163 -7.64 1.96 -5.56
C VAL A 163 -8.45 0.71 -5.92
N ASN A 164 -9.58 0.48 -5.24
CA ASN A 164 -10.51 -0.64 -5.48
C ASN A 164 -11.85 -0.43 -4.74
N ALA A 165 -12.80 -1.33 -4.97
CA ALA A 165 -14.14 -1.28 -4.37
C ALA A 165 -14.13 -1.33 -2.83
N PHE A 166 -13.24 -2.11 -2.21
CA PHE A 166 -13.12 -2.14 -0.75
C PHE A 166 -12.60 -0.81 -0.20
N SER A 167 -11.69 -0.16 -0.92
CA SER A 167 -11.15 1.14 -0.56
C SER A 167 -12.15 2.27 -0.78
N LEU A 168 -13.03 2.15 -1.77
CA LEU A 168 -14.21 3.00 -1.89
C LEU A 168 -15.13 2.88 -0.66
N ALA A 169 -15.42 1.65 -0.21
CA ALA A 169 -16.22 1.45 0.99
C ALA A 169 -15.54 2.04 2.25
N MET A 170 -14.22 1.84 2.41
CA MET A 170 -13.46 2.46 3.50
C MET A 170 -13.45 3.99 3.43
N ALA A 171 -13.36 4.57 2.23
CA ALA A 171 -13.41 6.01 2.04
C ALA A 171 -14.78 6.62 2.36
N ALA A 172 -15.86 5.89 2.04
CA ALA A 172 -17.24 6.31 2.35
C ALA A 172 -17.58 6.20 3.84
N ALA A 173 -16.88 5.35 4.59
CA ALA A 173 -17.07 5.18 6.03
C ALA A 173 -16.31 6.20 6.90
N PHE A 174 -15.51 7.08 6.30
CA PHE A 174 -14.65 8.05 6.95
C PHE A 174 -15.41 9.31 7.40
#